data_AF-A0A1R0KET1-F1
#
_entry.id   AF-A0A1R0KET1-F1
#
_cell.length_a   1.000
_cell.length_b   1.000
_cell.length_c   1.000
_cell.angle_alpha   90.00
_cell.angle_beta   90.00
_cell.angle_gamma   90.00
#
_symmetry.space_group_name_H-M   'P 1'
#
loop_
_entity.id
_entity.type
_entity.pdbx_description
1 polymer ?
#
loop_
_entity_poly.entity_id
_entity_poly.type
_entity_poly.pdbx_seq_one_letter_code
_entity_poly.pdbx_strand_id
1 'polypeptide(L)'
;MTEDGGAGRTGRANALETGREAVRAAIAGAVDVRAITSETGEQYLAEMQQLGDEYALHEWVQGYEMLAPRICRYPGCFEPPRPRTEGTKGGARPQYCEVVRDAHGEPAHTAPKSFAFRRQLEAGGPREPVAAEASNSVDARPVASARAMVPATVERLAELLEGQQAAISGHLDTVRRSMALLGDDEARQVEFEAIQAEADKKIRTAQDEERQANQRARKAEAEAARAAAAEREALQAAQEMAELVEQTENRRAEQESLDQGRVENAQQAEQAAVQAMETANQRATAAEADRDKKVKAAEDKATAEIRKANELADQRVKAAEDKAAKEIKAANDAANQRVKTAEADRDKKVKAANDAAEAARKDRDEKVGAAGAATARAEQDAANARTELGLAREDLTAVRAEVQNVRTKLEEEVGRTTGFREDLATVRAELKAEQAGRERDAEAARARLEEARAETERRVTEVSALKDAQLADLRTQLRAADDEDERTERQ
;
A
#
# COMPACT_ATOMS: atom_id res chain seq x y z
N MET A 1 -2.88 -56.88 -59.66
CA MET A 1 -3.31 -56.10 -58.48
C MET A 1 -2.09 -55.44 -57.89
N THR A 2 -1.82 -54.20 -58.29
CA THR A 2 -0.75 -53.35 -57.77
C THR A 2 -1.41 -52.06 -57.30
N GLU A 3 -1.75 -52.01 -56.02
CA GLU A 3 -2.29 -50.84 -55.36
C GLU A 3 -1.12 -49.96 -54.91
N ASP A 4 -0.73 -49.01 -55.76
CA ASP A 4 0.30 -48.00 -55.43
C ASP A 4 -0.18 -46.59 -55.81
N GLY A 5 -1.41 -46.25 -55.39
CA GLY A 5 -2.09 -44.98 -55.69
C GLY A 5 -2.21 -43.99 -54.52
N GLY A 6 -1.74 -44.36 -53.32
CA GLY A 6 -2.00 -43.62 -52.07
C GLY A 6 -0.92 -42.62 -51.62
N ALA A 7 0.33 -42.77 -52.07
CA ALA A 7 1.46 -41.99 -51.54
C ALA A 7 1.54 -40.55 -52.09
N GLY A 8 0.89 -40.23 -53.21
CA GLY A 8 1.04 -38.94 -53.88
C GLY A 8 0.23 -37.77 -53.28
N ARG A 9 -0.81 -38.05 -52.48
CA ARG A 9 -1.72 -37.00 -51.97
C ARG A 9 -1.33 -36.47 -50.59
N THR A 10 -0.80 -37.34 -49.71
CA THR A 10 -0.30 -36.96 -48.37
C THR A 10 1.00 -36.17 -48.45
N GLY A 11 1.87 -36.45 -49.43
CA GLY A 11 3.11 -35.70 -49.66
C GLY A 11 2.89 -34.23 -50.04
N ARG A 12 1.86 -33.93 -50.85
CA ARG A 12 1.57 -32.54 -51.30
C ARG A 12 0.95 -31.67 -50.20
N ALA A 13 0.06 -32.24 -49.39
CA ALA A 13 -0.51 -31.52 -48.25
C ALA A 13 0.58 -31.12 -47.22
N ASN A 14 1.58 -31.98 -47.05
CA ASN A 14 2.72 -31.71 -46.18
C ASN A 14 3.66 -30.63 -46.77
N ALA A 15 3.85 -30.62 -48.09
CA ALA A 15 4.69 -29.63 -48.77
C ALA A 15 4.10 -28.21 -48.71
N LEU A 16 2.77 -28.04 -48.86
CA LEU A 16 2.11 -26.75 -48.69
C LEU A 16 2.24 -26.20 -47.26
N GLU A 17 2.02 -27.04 -46.25
CA GLU A 17 2.11 -26.60 -44.85
C GLU A 17 3.57 -26.26 -44.46
N THR A 18 4.53 -27.07 -44.91
CA THR A 18 5.97 -26.77 -44.77
C THR A 18 6.33 -25.45 -45.45
N GLY A 19 5.77 -25.19 -46.64
CA GLY A 19 5.93 -23.91 -47.33
C GLY A 19 5.36 -22.74 -46.54
N ARG A 20 4.16 -22.88 -45.97
CA ARG A 20 3.53 -21.85 -45.13
C ARG A 20 4.37 -21.53 -43.90
N GLU A 21 4.93 -22.54 -43.23
CA GLU A 21 5.82 -22.33 -42.09
C GLU A 21 7.07 -21.53 -42.46
N ALA A 22 7.71 -21.86 -43.59
CA ALA A 22 8.87 -21.12 -44.09
C ALA A 22 8.50 -19.67 -44.45
N VAL A 23 7.33 -19.43 -45.03
CA VAL A 23 6.83 -18.07 -45.34
C VAL A 23 6.51 -17.29 -44.06
N ARG A 24 5.89 -17.90 -43.04
CA ARG A 24 5.70 -17.27 -41.72
C ARG A 24 7.03 -16.82 -41.12
N ALA A 25 8.05 -17.67 -41.17
CA ALA A 25 9.39 -17.34 -40.68
C ALA A 25 10.03 -16.19 -41.49
N ALA A 26 9.83 -16.15 -42.81
CA ALA A 26 10.31 -15.06 -43.66
C ALA A 26 9.61 -13.72 -43.34
N ILE A 27 8.29 -13.74 -43.10
CA ILE A 27 7.48 -12.58 -42.69
C ILE A 27 7.95 -12.07 -41.32
N ALA A 28 8.05 -12.97 -40.32
CA ALA A 28 8.52 -12.61 -38.98
C ALA A 28 9.92 -11.97 -39.03
N GLY A 29 10.86 -12.58 -39.76
CA GLY A 29 12.19 -12.02 -39.93
C GLY A 29 12.21 -10.70 -40.72
N ALA A 30 11.22 -10.41 -41.56
CA ALA A 30 11.08 -9.12 -42.24
C ALA A 30 10.52 -8.04 -41.29
N VAL A 31 9.57 -8.39 -40.42
CA VAL A 31 9.09 -7.51 -39.34
C VAL A 31 10.25 -7.18 -38.38
N ASP A 32 11.05 -8.17 -37.98
CA ASP A 32 12.16 -7.99 -37.03
C ASP A 32 13.22 -6.99 -37.51
N VAL A 33 13.55 -7.02 -38.81
CA VAL A 33 14.49 -6.07 -39.41
C VAL A 33 13.81 -4.77 -39.89
N ARG A 34 12.52 -4.59 -39.56
CA ARG A 34 11.69 -3.44 -39.96
C ARG A 34 11.60 -3.22 -41.46
N ALA A 35 11.67 -4.31 -42.22
CA ALA A 35 11.43 -4.31 -43.66
C ALA A 35 9.93 -4.13 -43.98
N ILE A 36 9.05 -4.56 -43.08
CA ILE A 36 7.60 -4.39 -43.13
C ILE A 36 7.08 -4.07 -41.71
N THR A 37 5.88 -3.48 -41.60
CA THR A 37 5.24 -3.24 -40.30
C THR A 37 4.57 -4.51 -39.76
N SER A 38 4.26 -4.54 -38.46
CA SER A 38 3.50 -5.62 -37.84
C SER A 38 2.14 -5.83 -38.51
N GLU A 39 1.44 -4.73 -38.82
CA GLU A 39 0.12 -4.74 -39.47
C GLU A 39 0.20 -5.33 -40.89
N THR A 40 1.19 -4.91 -41.68
CA THR A 40 1.44 -5.51 -43.00
C THR A 40 1.82 -6.99 -42.90
N GLY A 41 2.55 -7.38 -41.85
CA GLY A 41 2.87 -8.78 -41.56
C GLY A 41 1.62 -9.63 -41.29
N GLU A 42 0.68 -9.14 -40.50
CA GLU A 42 -0.60 -9.81 -40.23
C GLU A 42 -1.46 -9.93 -41.49
N GLN A 43 -1.52 -8.89 -42.32
CA GLN A 43 -2.21 -8.94 -43.61
C GLN A 43 -1.60 -10.02 -44.52
N TYR A 44 -0.27 -10.09 -44.62
CA TYR A 44 0.43 -11.09 -45.41
C TYR A 44 0.18 -12.52 -44.92
N LEU A 45 0.10 -12.72 -43.60
CA LEU A 45 -0.26 -14.01 -43.02
C LEU A 45 -1.69 -14.44 -43.38
N ALA A 46 -2.63 -13.49 -43.41
CA ALA A 46 -4.03 -13.76 -43.79
C ALA A 46 -4.16 -14.10 -45.28
N GLU A 47 -3.50 -13.35 -46.17
CA GLU A 47 -3.48 -13.61 -47.62
C GLU A 47 -2.87 -14.99 -47.93
N MET A 48 -1.75 -15.33 -47.28
CA MET A 48 -1.06 -16.61 -47.44
C MET A 48 -1.95 -17.82 -47.12
N GLN A 49 -2.84 -17.73 -46.14
CA GLN A 49 -3.74 -18.83 -45.74
C GLN A 49 -4.78 -19.18 -46.82
N GLN A 50 -5.09 -18.24 -47.71
CA GLN A 50 -6.07 -18.41 -48.78
C GLN A 50 -5.50 -19.16 -50.00
N LEU A 51 -4.18 -19.34 -50.07
CA LEU A 51 -3.51 -20.00 -51.19
C LEU A 51 -3.64 -21.52 -51.09
N GLY A 52 -4.18 -22.13 -52.14
CA GLY A 52 -4.61 -23.54 -52.16
C GLY A 52 -3.52 -24.56 -52.52
N ASP A 53 -2.37 -24.11 -53.05
CA ASP A 53 -1.26 -24.99 -53.42
C ASP A 53 0.11 -24.30 -53.24
N GLU A 54 1.16 -25.12 -53.26
CA GLU A 54 2.55 -24.71 -53.01
C GLU A 54 3.12 -23.77 -54.08
N TYR A 55 2.63 -23.85 -55.32
CA TYR A 55 3.10 -23.00 -56.41
C TYR A 55 2.46 -21.62 -56.34
N ALA A 56 1.17 -21.55 -56.05
CA ALA A 56 0.47 -20.30 -55.76
C ALA A 56 1.09 -19.57 -54.56
N LEU A 57 1.45 -20.32 -53.51
CA LEU A 57 2.20 -19.80 -52.37
C LEU A 57 3.57 -19.26 -52.78
N HIS A 58 4.33 -20.01 -53.58
CA HIS A 58 5.65 -19.59 -54.05
C HIS A 58 5.59 -18.34 -54.92
N GLU A 59 4.68 -18.29 -55.89
CA GLU A 59 4.48 -17.15 -56.78
C GLU A 59 4.07 -15.90 -56.01
N TRP A 60 3.14 -16.04 -55.05
CA TRP A 60 2.74 -14.96 -54.15
C TRP A 60 3.94 -14.37 -53.43
N VAL A 61 4.79 -15.19 -52.79
CA VAL A 61 6.01 -14.70 -52.08
C VAL A 61 6.96 -13.97 -53.03
N GLN A 62 7.17 -14.50 -54.24
CA GLN A 62 8.07 -13.87 -55.22
C GLN A 62 7.55 -12.51 -55.73
N GLY A 63 6.25 -12.22 -55.57
CA GLY A 63 5.63 -10.94 -55.87
C GLY A 63 5.98 -9.82 -54.88
N TYR A 64 6.45 -10.14 -53.67
CA TYR A 64 6.80 -9.15 -52.64
C TYR A 64 8.31 -8.95 -52.56
N GLU A 65 8.77 -7.73 -52.88
CA GLU A 65 10.20 -7.35 -52.92
C GLU A 65 10.95 -7.64 -51.60
N MET A 66 10.27 -7.55 -50.45
CA MET A 66 10.88 -7.76 -49.14
C MET A 66 10.97 -9.23 -48.72
N LEU A 67 10.17 -10.10 -49.33
CA LEU A 67 10.11 -11.54 -49.03
C LEU A 67 10.89 -12.37 -50.08
N ALA A 68 10.85 -11.97 -51.35
CA ALA A 68 11.52 -12.68 -52.45
C ALA A 68 13.02 -12.96 -52.21
N PRO A 69 13.83 -12.08 -51.59
CA PRO A 69 15.24 -12.36 -51.31
C PRO A 69 15.48 -13.38 -50.19
N ARG A 70 14.44 -13.76 -49.45
CA ARG A 70 14.53 -14.67 -48.30
C ARG A 70 14.16 -16.10 -48.63
N ILE A 71 13.60 -16.35 -49.81
CA ILE A 71 13.12 -17.66 -50.25
C ILE A 71 13.75 -18.03 -51.60
N CYS A 72 14.10 -19.31 -51.79
CA CYS A 72 14.61 -19.82 -53.04
C CYS A 72 13.67 -19.50 -54.22
N ARG A 73 14.23 -19.03 -55.34
CA ARG A 73 13.46 -18.67 -56.54
C ARG A 73 12.95 -19.88 -57.37
N TYR A 74 13.34 -21.10 -57.01
CA TYR A 74 12.89 -22.32 -57.67
C TYR A 74 11.42 -22.61 -57.30
N PRO A 75 10.49 -22.80 -58.27
CA PRO A 75 9.06 -23.00 -57.98
C PRO A 75 8.80 -24.13 -56.98
N GLY A 76 7.99 -23.84 -55.95
CA GLY A 76 7.65 -24.80 -54.89
C GLY A 76 8.74 -25.02 -53.84
N CYS A 77 9.89 -24.34 -53.92
CA CYS A 77 10.93 -24.42 -52.90
C CYS A 77 10.88 -23.23 -51.94
N PHE A 78 10.80 -23.53 -50.65
CA PHE A 78 10.75 -22.52 -49.59
C PHE A 78 12.04 -22.40 -48.76
N GLU A 79 13.09 -23.13 -49.13
CA GLU A 79 14.39 -23.07 -48.47
C GLU A 79 15.05 -21.68 -48.66
N PRO A 80 15.79 -21.18 -47.67
CA PRO A 80 16.49 -19.92 -47.80
C PRO A 80 17.57 -20.00 -48.91
N PRO A 81 17.75 -18.93 -49.71
CA PRO A 81 18.83 -18.87 -50.69
C PRO A 81 20.20 -19.02 -50.02
N ARG A 82 21.19 -19.49 -50.79
CA ARG A 82 22.56 -19.65 -50.28
C ARG A 82 23.04 -18.34 -49.63
N PRO A 83 23.61 -18.40 -48.41
CA PRO A 83 24.22 -17.22 -47.81
C PRO A 83 25.36 -16.72 -48.70
N ARG A 84 25.55 -15.40 -48.73
CA ARG A 84 26.64 -14.79 -49.47
C ARG A 84 27.96 -15.27 -48.88
N THR A 85 28.86 -15.78 -49.72
CA THR A 85 30.21 -16.19 -49.29
C THR A 85 30.92 -15.02 -48.64
N GLU A 86 31.31 -15.18 -47.37
CA GLU A 86 32.04 -14.17 -46.60
C GLU A 86 33.29 -13.72 -47.38
N GLY A 87 33.46 -12.40 -47.52
CA GLY A 87 34.55 -11.79 -48.27
C GLY A 87 34.21 -11.31 -49.68
N THR A 88 33.09 -11.72 -50.28
CA THR A 88 32.72 -11.28 -51.65
C THR A 88 32.01 -9.93 -51.61
N LYS A 89 32.72 -8.80 -51.70
CA LYS A 89 32.14 -7.44 -51.76
C LYS A 89 31.73 -7.07 -53.19
N GLY A 90 30.46 -6.71 -53.40
CA GLY A 90 29.90 -6.37 -54.72
C GLY A 90 29.41 -7.58 -55.51
N GLY A 91 28.12 -7.65 -55.82
CA GLY A 91 27.48 -8.78 -56.50
C GLY A 91 26.04 -9.00 -56.01
N ALA A 92 25.15 -9.41 -56.92
CA ALA A 92 23.77 -9.76 -56.60
C ALA A 92 23.73 -10.94 -55.60
N ARG A 93 22.74 -10.93 -54.70
CA ARG A 93 22.55 -12.04 -53.75
C ARG A 93 22.21 -13.33 -54.52
N PRO A 94 22.74 -14.50 -54.11
CA PRO A 94 22.30 -15.78 -54.65
C PRO A 94 20.77 -15.93 -54.51
N GLN A 95 20.11 -16.40 -55.56
CA GLN A 95 18.64 -16.54 -55.61
C GLN A 95 18.15 -17.97 -55.38
N TYR A 96 19.07 -18.95 -55.27
CA TYR A 96 18.72 -20.36 -55.17
C TYR A 96 19.40 -21.00 -53.95
N CYS A 97 18.76 -22.00 -53.34
CA CYS A 97 19.30 -22.75 -52.21
C CYS A 97 20.26 -23.84 -52.68
N GLU A 98 21.19 -24.26 -51.82
CA GLU A 98 22.08 -25.41 -52.06
C GLU A 98 21.67 -26.67 -51.29
N VAL A 99 20.60 -26.56 -50.49
CA VAL A 99 20.10 -27.63 -49.62
C VAL A 99 19.55 -28.79 -50.46
N VAL A 100 18.78 -28.47 -51.51
CA VAL A 100 18.22 -29.47 -52.41
C VAL A 100 19.24 -29.84 -53.47
N ARG A 101 19.68 -31.10 -53.42
CA ARG A 101 20.61 -31.70 -54.38
C ARG A 101 19.88 -32.71 -55.25
N ASP A 102 20.30 -32.82 -56.50
CA ASP A 102 19.78 -33.83 -57.42
C ASP A 102 20.43 -35.20 -57.18
N ALA A 103 20.05 -36.20 -57.97
CA ALA A 103 20.58 -37.56 -57.88
C ALA A 103 22.10 -37.66 -58.10
N HIS A 104 22.73 -36.63 -58.67
CA HIS A 104 24.18 -36.55 -58.89
C HIS A 104 24.90 -35.77 -57.79
N GLY A 105 24.17 -35.30 -56.77
CA GLY A 105 24.71 -34.50 -55.68
C GLY A 105 24.99 -33.05 -56.06
N GLU A 106 24.59 -32.60 -57.25
CA GLU A 106 24.70 -31.21 -57.68
C GLU A 106 23.51 -30.38 -57.16
N PRO A 107 23.64 -29.05 -57.03
CA PRO A 107 22.50 -28.20 -56.68
C PRO A 107 21.33 -28.41 -57.65
N ALA A 108 20.19 -28.87 -57.13
CA ALA A 108 18.98 -29.08 -57.92
C ALA A 108 18.34 -27.73 -58.31
N HIS A 109 18.44 -26.74 -57.41
CA HIS A 109 17.84 -25.43 -57.60
C HIS A 109 18.87 -24.49 -58.20
N THR A 110 18.81 -24.33 -59.52
CA THR A 110 19.63 -23.39 -60.29
C THR A 110 18.76 -22.62 -61.26
N ALA A 111 19.26 -21.49 -61.79
CA ALA A 111 18.50 -20.69 -62.74
C ALA A 111 18.09 -21.47 -64.02
N PRO A 112 18.97 -22.26 -64.67
CA PRO A 112 18.60 -23.05 -65.84
C PRO A 112 17.52 -24.09 -65.53
N LYS A 113 17.66 -24.81 -64.40
CA LYS A 113 16.69 -25.83 -63.98
C LYS A 113 15.34 -25.21 -63.59
N SER A 114 15.35 -24.06 -62.90
CA SER A 114 14.12 -23.31 -62.58
C SER A 114 13.40 -22.83 -63.84
N PHE A 115 14.13 -22.35 -64.84
CA PHE A 115 13.53 -21.89 -66.10
C PHE A 115 12.92 -23.06 -66.88
N ALA A 116 13.62 -24.19 -66.97
CA ALA A 116 13.11 -25.40 -67.60
C ALA A 116 11.83 -25.92 -66.89
N PHE A 117 11.82 -25.91 -65.56
CA PHE A 117 10.68 -26.35 -64.76
C PHE A 117 9.46 -25.42 -64.92
N ARG A 118 9.66 -24.09 -64.93
CA ARG A 118 8.57 -23.14 -65.21
C ARG A 118 7.96 -23.35 -66.59
N ARG A 119 8.79 -23.54 -67.63
CA ARG A 119 8.30 -23.87 -68.98
C ARG A 119 7.53 -25.19 -69.01
N GLN A 120 7.90 -26.16 -68.16
CA GLN A 120 7.18 -27.43 -68.05
C GLN A 120 5.81 -27.27 -67.38
N LEU A 121 5.70 -26.42 -66.34
CA LEU A 121 4.43 -26.08 -65.70
C LEU A 121 3.51 -25.32 -66.68
N GLU A 122 4.05 -24.33 -67.39
CA GLU A 122 3.32 -23.57 -68.44
C GLU A 122 2.87 -24.48 -69.61
N ALA A 123 3.61 -25.55 -69.90
CA ALA A 123 3.26 -26.54 -70.93
C ALA A 123 2.25 -27.61 -70.46
N GLY A 124 1.72 -27.52 -69.24
CA GLY A 124 0.69 -28.42 -68.71
C GLY A 124 1.22 -29.64 -67.95
N GLY A 125 2.44 -29.59 -67.40
CA GLY A 125 3.02 -30.64 -66.55
C GLY A 125 3.78 -31.72 -67.33
N PRO A 126 4.33 -32.74 -66.63
CA PRO A 126 5.12 -33.80 -67.26
C PRO A 126 4.24 -34.61 -68.21
N ARG A 127 4.40 -34.39 -69.52
CA ARG A 127 4.06 -35.41 -70.49
C ARG A 127 5.05 -36.56 -70.30
N GLU A 128 4.56 -37.71 -69.88
CA GLU A 128 5.31 -38.96 -70.01
C GLU A 128 5.82 -39.07 -71.45
N PRO A 129 7.06 -39.57 -71.67
CA PRO A 129 7.55 -39.83 -73.01
C PRO A 129 6.73 -40.96 -73.63
N VAL A 130 5.67 -40.60 -74.35
CA VAL A 130 4.93 -41.54 -75.18
C VAL A 130 5.88 -41.98 -76.28
N ALA A 131 6.19 -43.26 -76.30
CA ALA A 131 6.96 -43.92 -77.33
C ALA A 131 6.40 -43.54 -78.71
N ALA A 132 7.31 -43.20 -79.63
CA ALA A 132 7.00 -42.96 -81.02
C ALA A 132 6.52 -44.27 -81.67
N GLU A 133 5.20 -44.48 -81.73
CA GLU A 133 4.61 -45.44 -82.65
C GLU A 133 4.03 -44.70 -83.86
N ALA A 134 4.80 -44.80 -84.93
CA ALA A 134 4.35 -44.55 -86.29
C ALA A 134 3.20 -45.51 -86.64
N SER A 135 2.06 -44.98 -87.08
CA SER A 135 1.15 -45.74 -87.93
C SER A 135 0.84 -44.94 -89.19
N ASN A 136 1.64 -45.25 -90.21
CA ASN A 136 1.26 -45.11 -91.60
C ASN A 136 0.03 -45.98 -91.87
N SER A 137 -1.00 -45.43 -92.50
CA SER A 137 -1.82 -46.22 -93.43
C SER A 137 -2.31 -45.33 -94.58
N VAL A 138 -1.55 -45.42 -95.66
CA VAL A 138 -1.97 -45.14 -97.03
C VAL A 138 -2.00 -46.51 -97.73
N ASP A 139 -2.92 -46.63 -98.70
CA ASP A 139 -3.10 -47.71 -99.68
C ASP A 139 -4.03 -48.89 -99.30
N ALA A 140 -5.21 -48.97 -99.93
CA ALA A 140 -5.38 -49.71 -101.19
C ALA A 140 -6.88 -49.87 -101.59
N ARG A 141 -7.31 -48.97 -102.47
CA ARG A 141 -8.11 -49.12 -103.71
C ARG A 141 -9.23 -50.19 -103.93
N PRO A 142 -10.13 -49.93 -104.91
CA PRO A 142 -11.54 -50.33 -104.93
C PRO A 142 -11.85 -51.45 -105.94
N VAL A 143 -13.07 -52.01 -105.91
CA VAL A 143 -13.60 -52.81 -107.03
C VAL A 143 -15.04 -52.43 -107.35
N ALA A 144 -15.19 -51.70 -108.45
CA ALA A 144 -16.38 -51.66 -109.28
C ALA A 144 -16.41 -52.93 -110.14
N SER A 145 -17.44 -53.78 -109.99
CA SER A 145 -17.76 -54.84 -110.98
C SER A 145 -19.12 -55.49 -110.68
N ALA A 146 -20.22 -54.94 -111.21
CA ALA A 146 -21.53 -55.61 -111.18
C ALA A 146 -22.50 -55.20 -112.32
N ARG A 147 -22.01 -54.85 -113.52
CA ARG A 147 -22.88 -54.62 -114.70
C ARG A 147 -22.15 -54.88 -116.02
N ALA A 148 -21.87 -56.15 -116.33
CA ALA A 148 -21.49 -56.61 -117.68
C ALA A 148 -21.51 -58.16 -117.79
N MET A 149 -22.68 -58.80 -117.78
CA MET A 149 -22.84 -60.20 -118.21
C MET A 149 -24.27 -60.43 -118.73
N VAL A 150 -24.53 -59.99 -119.96
CA VAL A 150 -25.74 -60.32 -120.76
C VAL A 150 -25.42 -60.73 -122.22
N PRO A 151 -24.22 -60.59 -122.80
CA PRO A 151 -23.96 -61.18 -124.14
C PRO A 151 -23.33 -62.58 -124.14
N ALA A 152 -22.93 -63.16 -123.00
CA ALA A 152 -22.19 -64.44 -122.96
C ALA A 152 -23.07 -65.71 -123.00
N THR A 153 -24.40 -65.57 -123.04
CA THR A 153 -25.36 -66.68 -123.01
C THR A 153 -25.94 -67.04 -124.38
N VAL A 154 -25.61 -66.28 -125.44
CA VAL A 154 -26.16 -66.48 -126.80
C VAL A 154 -25.20 -67.25 -127.72
N GLU A 155 -23.89 -67.16 -127.51
CA GLU A 155 -22.89 -67.96 -128.27
C GLU A 155 -22.89 -69.46 -127.90
N ARG A 156 -23.30 -69.80 -126.67
CA ARG A 156 -23.30 -71.19 -126.16
C ARG A 156 -24.47 -72.04 -126.66
N LEU A 157 -25.45 -71.44 -127.34
CA LEU A 157 -26.60 -72.12 -127.95
C LEU A 157 -26.39 -72.44 -129.44
N ALA A 158 -25.39 -71.84 -130.10
CA ALA A 158 -25.06 -72.11 -131.49
C ALA A 158 -24.15 -73.36 -131.65
N GLU A 159 -23.21 -73.58 -130.73
CA GLU A 159 -22.34 -74.78 -130.74
C GLU A 159 -23.09 -76.09 -130.42
N LEU A 160 -24.25 -75.99 -129.75
CA LEU A 160 -25.04 -77.16 -129.34
C LEU A 160 -25.84 -77.80 -130.50
N LEU A 161 -26.01 -77.09 -131.61
CA LEU A 161 -26.82 -77.56 -132.75
C LEU A 161 -25.99 -78.24 -133.87
N GLU A 162 -24.68 -77.96 -133.98
CA GLU A 162 -23.79 -78.68 -134.92
C GLU A 162 -23.31 -80.04 -134.35
N GLY A 163 -23.26 -80.19 -133.02
CA GLY A 163 -22.87 -81.46 -132.37
C GLY A 163 -23.90 -82.60 -132.51
N GLN A 164 -25.17 -82.30 -132.75
CA GLN A 164 -26.22 -83.33 -132.83
C GLN A 164 -26.27 -84.08 -134.17
N GLN A 165 -25.67 -83.54 -135.24
CA GLN A 165 -25.68 -84.21 -136.55
C GLN A 165 -24.60 -85.30 -136.68
N ALA A 166 -23.49 -85.20 -135.92
CA ALA A 166 -22.46 -86.24 -135.82
C ALA A 166 -22.83 -87.40 -134.87
N ALA A 167 -23.72 -87.15 -133.90
CA ALA A 167 -24.20 -88.19 -132.97
C ALA A 167 -25.15 -89.20 -133.64
N ILE A 168 -25.91 -88.77 -134.66
CA ILE A 168 -26.91 -89.63 -135.33
C ILE A 168 -26.25 -90.63 -136.29
N SER A 169 -25.12 -90.29 -136.92
CA SER A 169 -24.37 -91.24 -137.76
C SER A 169 -23.61 -92.29 -136.94
N GLY A 170 -23.08 -91.93 -135.76
CA GLY A 170 -22.44 -92.88 -134.83
C GLY A 170 -23.40 -93.93 -134.25
N HIS A 171 -24.67 -93.58 -134.04
CA HIS A 171 -25.66 -94.53 -133.55
C HIS A 171 -26.06 -95.60 -134.57
N LEU A 172 -26.03 -95.31 -135.88
CA LEU A 172 -26.31 -96.33 -136.92
C LEU A 172 -25.19 -97.38 -137.05
N ASP A 173 -23.93 -97.01 -136.83
CA ASP A 173 -22.80 -97.96 -136.78
C ASP A 173 -22.79 -98.82 -135.51
N THR A 174 -23.36 -98.31 -134.41
CA THR A 174 -23.50 -99.05 -133.14
C THR A 174 -24.58 -100.13 -133.27
N VAL A 175 -25.70 -99.82 -133.94
CA VAL A 175 -26.76 -100.81 -134.22
C VAL A 175 -26.28 -101.91 -135.17
N ARG A 176 -25.38 -101.61 -136.11
CA ARG A 176 -24.80 -102.61 -137.01
C ARG A 176 -23.84 -103.56 -136.29
N ARG A 177 -23.08 -103.07 -135.30
CA ARG A 177 -22.21 -103.90 -134.45
C ARG A 177 -22.99 -104.72 -133.43
N SER A 178 -24.06 -104.19 -132.85
CA SER A 178 -24.89 -104.95 -131.90
C SER A 178 -25.66 -106.11 -132.56
N MET A 179 -25.96 -106.05 -133.85
CA MET A 179 -26.54 -107.19 -134.59
C MET A 179 -25.53 -108.30 -134.94
N ALA A 180 -24.23 -108.03 -134.94
CA ALA A 180 -23.20 -109.04 -135.18
C ALA A 180 -22.82 -109.85 -133.93
N LEU A 181 -23.18 -109.37 -132.73
CA LEU A 181 -22.89 -109.99 -131.42
C LEU A 181 -23.99 -110.94 -130.93
N LEU A 182 -25.10 -111.10 -131.67
CA LEU A 182 -26.23 -111.96 -131.29
C LEU A 182 -25.96 -113.47 -131.41
N GLY A 183 -24.72 -113.90 -131.70
CA GLY A 183 -24.35 -115.30 -131.88
C GLY A 183 -23.31 -115.86 -130.91
N ASP A 184 -22.83 -115.08 -129.93
CA ASP A 184 -21.74 -115.49 -129.04
C ASP A 184 -22.16 -115.44 -127.55
N ASP A 185 -22.35 -116.62 -126.96
CA ASP A 185 -22.87 -116.79 -125.60
C ASP A 185 -21.86 -116.40 -124.50
N GLU A 186 -20.54 -116.45 -124.77
CA GLU A 186 -19.51 -116.08 -123.80
C GLU A 186 -19.37 -114.55 -123.66
N ALA A 187 -19.63 -113.79 -124.72
CA ALA A 187 -19.62 -112.32 -124.67
C ALA A 187 -20.74 -111.74 -123.80
N ARG A 188 -21.91 -112.39 -123.75
CA ARG A 188 -23.06 -111.96 -122.94
C ARG A 188 -22.79 -112.06 -121.44
N GLN A 189 -22.03 -113.06 -121.00
CA GLN A 189 -21.75 -113.25 -119.57
C GLN A 189 -20.77 -112.19 -119.05
N VAL A 190 -19.78 -111.79 -119.86
CA VAL A 190 -18.85 -110.70 -119.53
C VAL A 190 -19.57 -109.34 -119.49
N GLU A 191 -20.54 -109.10 -120.39
CA GLU A 191 -21.36 -107.88 -120.34
C GLU A 191 -22.26 -107.84 -119.10
N PHE A 192 -22.83 -108.97 -118.67
CA PHE A 192 -23.62 -109.04 -117.44
C PHE A 192 -22.78 -108.73 -116.20
N GLU A 193 -21.57 -109.27 -116.09
CA GLU A 193 -20.65 -108.97 -114.98
C GLU A 193 -20.18 -107.51 -115.01
N ALA A 194 -19.93 -106.94 -116.20
CA ALA A 194 -19.57 -105.54 -116.36
C ALA A 194 -20.73 -104.60 -115.98
N ILE A 195 -21.97 -104.92 -116.38
CA ILE A 195 -23.18 -104.17 -116.01
C ILE A 195 -23.43 -104.28 -114.50
N GLN A 196 -23.21 -105.46 -113.91
CA GLN A 196 -23.38 -105.65 -112.47
C GLN A 196 -22.31 -104.88 -111.67
N ALA A 197 -21.05 -104.89 -112.12
CA ALA A 197 -19.98 -104.09 -111.53
C ALA A 197 -20.21 -102.57 -111.68
N GLU A 198 -20.76 -102.13 -112.81
CA GLU A 198 -21.11 -100.72 -113.03
C GLU A 198 -22.33 -100.30 -112.21
N ALA A 199 -23.33 -101.16 -112.06
CA ALA A 199 -24.48 -100.94 -111.19
C ALA A 199 -24.04 -100.84 -109.72
N ASP A 200 -23.20 -101.75 -109.25
CA ASP A 200 -22.62 -101.70 -107.90
C ASP A 200 -21.78 -100.43 -107.68
N LYS A 201 -21.02 -100.00 -108.70
CA LYS A 201 -20.26 -98.74 -108.65
C LYS A 201 -21.19 -97.54 -108.54
N LYS A 202 -22.26 -97.47 -109.34
CA LYS A 202 -23.26 -96.39 -109.27
C LYS A 202 -23.99 -96.36 -107.93
N ILE A 203 -24.34 -97.52 -107.38
CA ILE A 203 -24.95 -97.63 -106.04
C ILE A 203 -23.98 -97.12 -104.97
N ARG A 204 -22.70 -97.51 -105.02
CA ARG A 204 -21.69 -97.02 -104.06
C ARG A 204 -21.49 -95.51 -104.18
N THR A 205 -21.39 -94.98 -105.40
CA THR A 205 -21.27 -93.53 -105.63
C THR A 205 -22.49 -92.78 -105.11
N ALA A 206 -23.72 -93.25 -105.39
CA ALA A 206 -24.94 -92.64 -104.87
C ALA A 206 -25.01 -92.70 -103.32
N GLN A 207 -24.60 -93.82 -102.72
CA GLN A 207 -24.52 -93.97 -101.26
C GLN A 207 -23.42 -93.10 -100.62
N ASP A 208 -22.31 -92.87 -101.31
CA ASP A 208 -21.25 -91.96 -100.88
C ASP A 208 -21.70 -90.50 -100.98
N GLU A 209 -22.39 -90.13 -102.06
CA GLU A 209 -22.98 -88.80 -102.24
C GLU A 209 -24.08 -88.51 -101.20
N GLU A 210 -24.95 -89.48 -100.92
CA GLU A 210 -25.96 -89.36 -99.86
C GLU A 210 -25.31 -89.23 -98.48
N ARG A 211 -24.27 -90.01 -98.19
CA ARG A 211 -23.51 -89.88 -96.93
C ARG A 211 -22.84 -88.51 -96.82
N GLN A 212 -22.25 -87.99 -97.89
CA GLN A 212 -21.65 -86.66 -97.91
C GLN A 212 -22.70 -85.55 -97.77
N ALA A 213 -23.85 -85.68 -98.43
CA ALA A 213 -24.97 -84.74 -98.31
C ALA A 213 -25.51 -84.72 -96.86
N ASN A 214 -25.73 -85.90 -96.27
CA ASN A 214 -26.15 -86.02 -94.87
C ASN A 214 -25.10 -85.46 -93.89
N GLN A 215 -23.81 -85.66 -94.15
CA GLN A 215 -22.75 -85.05 -93.34
C GLN A 215 -22.73 -83.52 -93.46
N ARG A 216 -22.94 -82.97 -94.66
CA ARG A 216 -23.04 -81.52 -94.87
C ARG A 216 -24.27 -80.94 -94.18
N ALA A 217 -25.43 -81.59 -94.28
CA ALA A 217 -26.64 -81.20 -93.58
C ALA A 217 -26.43 -81.17 -92.07
N ARG A 218 -25.84 -82.23 -91.48
CA ARG A 218 -25.54 -82.28 -90.04
C ARG A 218 -24.53 -81.20 -89.61
N LYS A 219 -23.53 -80.90 -90.44
CA LYS A 219 -22.58 -79.80 -90.16
C LYS A 219 -23.28 -78.44 -90.19
N ALA A 220 -24.12 -78.20 -91.19
CA ALA A 220 -24.90 -76.97 -91.29
C ALA A 220 -25.89 -76.82 -90.12
N GLU A 221 -26.56 -77.90 -89.70
CA GLU A 221 -27.41 -77.92 -88.51
C GLU A 221 -26.61 -77.65 -87.23
N ALA A 222 -25.42 -78.24 -87.09
CA ALA A 222 -24.54 -78.01 -85.94
C ALA A 222 -24.01 -76.56 -85.91
N GLU A 223 -23.68 -75.98 -87.05
CA GLU A 223 -23.26 -74.58 -87.17
C GLU A 223 -24.41 -73.62 -86.88
N ALA A 224 -25.62 -73.90 -87.39
CA ALA A 224 -26.82 -73.13 -87.06
C ALA A 224 -27.17 -73.22 -85.57
N ALA A 225 -27.04 -74.40 -84.96
CA ALA A 225 -27.25 -74.58 -83.52
C ALA A 225 -26.22 -73.81 -82.69
N ARG A 226 -24.95 -73.75 -83.12
CA ARG A 226 -23.90 -72.94 -82.49
C ARG A 226 -24.17 -71.44 -82.63
N ALA A 227 -24.59 -70.99 -83.81
CA ALA A 227 -24.96 -69.60 -84.03
C ALA A 227 -26.15 -69.19 -83.14
N ALA A 228 -27.18 -70.03 -83.04
CA ALA A 228 -28.32 -69.80 -82.15
C ALA A 228 -27.96 -69.89 -80.65
N ALA A 229 -26.94 -70.66 -80.28
CA ALA A 229 -26.40 -70.65 -78.93
C ALA A 229 -25.64 -69.35 -78.63
N ALA A 230 -24.76 -68.91 -79.55
CA ALA A 230 -24.02 -67.67 -79.42
C ALA A 230 -24.94 -66.43 -79.38
N GLU A 231 -26.02 -66.43 -80.16
CA GLU A 231 -27.03 -65.35 -80.12
C GLU A 231 -27.75 -65.31 -78.77
N ARG A 232 -28.10 -66.47 -78.19
CA ARG A 232 -28.70 -66.54 -76.86
C ARG A 232 -27.73 -66.07 -75.77
N GLU A 233 -26.46 -66.46 -75.84
CA GLU A 233 -25.42 -65.99 -74.92
C GLU A 233 -25.21 -64.47 -75.03
N ALA A 234 -25.22 -63.93 -76.26
CA ALA A 234 -25.10 -62.48 -76.48
C ALA A 234 -26.30 -61.70 -75.94
N LEU A 235 -27.52 -62.23 -76.10
CA LEU A 235 -28.73 -61.64 -75.52
C LEU A 235 -28.72 -61.71 -73.99
N GLN A 236 -28.26 -62.81 -73.41
CA GLN A 236 -28.13 -62.95 -71.96
C GLN A 236 -27.08 -61.97 -71.41
N ALA A 237 -25.91 -61.85 -72.04
CA ALA A 237 -24.89 -60.89 -71.64
C ALA A 237 -25.39 -59.44 -71.75
N ALA A 238 -26.18 -59.12 -72.78
CA ALA A 238 -26.80 -57.81 -72.92
C ALA A 238 -27.84 -57.52 -71.81
N GLN A 239 -28.62 -58.53 -71.40
CA GLN A 239 -29.56 -58.41 -70.27
C GLN A 239 -28.82 -58.20 -68.94
N GLU A 240 -27.77 -58.99 -68.67
CA GLU A 240 -26.95 -58.84 -67.46
C GLU A 240 -26.27 -57.46 -67.39
N MET A 241 -25.79 -56.95 -68.52
CA MET A 241 -25.23 -55.59 -68.59
C MET A 241 -26.30 -54.50 -68.38
N ALA A 242 -27.51 -54.68 -68.91
CA ALA A 242 -28.61 -53.75 -68.69
C ALA A 242 -29.02 -53.70 -67.21
N GLU A 243 -29.12 -54.86 -66.55
CA GLU A 243 -29.39 -54.95 -65.10
C GLU A 243 -28.29 -54.29 -64.27
N LEU A 244 -27.02 -54.47 -64.65
CA LEU A 244 -25.90 -53.84 -63.94
C LEU A 244 -25.93 -52.31 -64.09
N VAL A 245 -26.26 -51.80 -65.28
CA VAL A 245 -26.43 -50.36 -65.50
C VAL A 245 -27.57 -49.83 -64.63
N GLU A 246 -28.73 -50.48 -64.63
CA GLU A 246 -29.87 -50.08 -63.77
C GLU A 246 -29.50 -50.10 -62.29
N GLN A 247 -28.77 -51.11 -61.81
CA GLN A 247 -28.30 -51.15 -60.42
C GLN A 247 -27.33 -50.02 -60.10
N THR A 248 -26.44 -49.64 -61.03
CA THR A 248 -25.52 -48.51 -60.81
C THR A 248 -26.23 -47.17 -60.81
N GLU A 249 -27.25 -46.98 -61.66
CA GLU A 249 -28.08 -45.78 -61.67
C GLU A 249 -28.90 -45.66 -60.38
N ASN A 250 -29.49 -46.76 -59.91
CA ASN A 250 -30.22 -46.79 -58.65
C ASN A 250 -29.32 -46.47 -57.45
N ARG A 251 -28.10 -47.05 -57.39
CA ARG A 251 -27.12 -46.71 -56.33
C ARG A 251 -26.68 -45.26 -56.41
N ARG A 252 -26.51 -44.71 -57.61
CA ARG A 252 -26.16 -43.30 -57.80
C ARG A 252 -27.30 -42.39 -57.32
N ALA A 253 -28.55 -42.70 -57.64
CA ALA A 253 -29.70 -41.95 -57.18
C ALA A 253 -29.85 -42.01 -55.64
N GLU A 254 -29.61 -43.18 -55.03
CA GLU A 254 -29.58 -43.34 -53.57
C GLU A 254 -28.45 -42.53 -52.93
N GLN A 255 -27.25 -42.57 -53.50
CA GLN A 255 -26.10 -41.77 -53.05
C GLN A 255 -26.39 -40.27 -53.15
N GLU A 256 -26.97 -39.81 -54.26
CA GLU A 256 -27.36 -38.41 -54.45
C GLU A 256 -28.44 -37.98 -53.44
N SER A 257 -29.39 -38.85 -53.11
CA SER A 257 -30.39 -38.60 -52.06
C SER A 257 -29.77 -38.51 -50.66
N LEU A 258 -28.81 -39.39 -50.34
CA LEU A 258 -28.07 -39.34 -49.07
C LEU A 258 -27.22 -38.07 -48.95
N ASP A 259 -26.57 -37.65 -50.05
CA ASP A 259 -25.77 -36.44 -50.07
C ASP A 259 -26.64 -35.18 -49.99
N GLN A 260 -27.82 -35.16 -50.63
CA GLN A 260 -28.82 -34.11 -50.41
C GLN A 260 -29.27 -34.04 -48.95
N GLY A 261 -29.61 -35.18 -48.34
CA GLY A 261 -29.99 -35.24 -46.93
C GLY A 261 -28.88 -34.78 -45.99
N ARG A 262 -27.60 -35.04 -46.31
CA ARG A 262 -26.45 -34.53 -45.55
C ARG A 262 -26.32 -33.01 -45.66
N VAL A 263 -26.51 -32.45 -46.85
CA VAL A 263 -26.48 -31.00 -47.06
C VAL A 263 -27.61 -30.31 -46.31
N GLU A 264 -28.83 -30.84 -46.38
CA GLU A 264 -29.98 -30.30 -45.62
C GLU A 264 -29.75 -30.36 -44.12
N ASN A 265 -29.26 -31.48 -43.61
CA ASN A 265 -28.92 -31.63 -42.19
C ASN A 265 -27.80 -30.66 -41.76
N ALA A 266 -26.77 -30.46 -42.60
CA ALA A 266 -25.71 -29.52 -42.33
C ALA A 266 -26.24 -28.06 -42.30
N GLN A 267 -27.10 -27.68 -43.24
CA GLN A 267 -27.74 -26.36 -43.28
C GLN A 267 -28.64 -26.14 -42.07
N GLN A 268 -29.41 -27.14 -41.65
CA GLN A 268 -30.23 -27.05 -40.44
C GLN A 268 -29.36 -26.92 -39.18
N ALA A 269 -28.25 -27.66 -39.10
CA ALA A 269 -27.31 -27.56 -37.99
C ALA A 269 -26.64 -26.17 -37.93
N GLU A 270 -26.28 -25.61 -39.08
CA GLU A 270 -25.72 -24.26 -39.18
C GLU A 270 -26.75 -23.20 -38.75
N GLN A 271 -27.98 -23.28 -39.24
CA GLN A 271 -29.06 -22.38 -38.81
C GLN A 271 -29.34 -22.48 -37.31
N ALA A 272 -29.35 -23.69 -36.76
CA ALA A 272 -29.51 -23.91 -35.32
C ALA A 272 -28.34 -23.32 -34.52
N ALA A 273 -27.10 -23.45 -35.02
CA ALA A 273 -25.92 -22.85 -34.41
C ALA A 273 -25.98 -21.32 -34.42
N VAL A 274 -26.39 -20.72 -35.54
CA VAL A 274 -26.58 -19.26 -35.66
C VAL A 274 -27.65 -18.77 -34.68
N GLN A 275 -28.80 -19.42 -34.62
CA GLN A 275 -29.86 -19.06 -33.66
C GLN A 275 -29.41 -19.22 -32.20
N ALA A 276 -28.62 -20.25 -31.90
CA ALA A 276 -28.04 -20.45 -30.57
C ALA A 276 -27.05 -19.34 -30.21
N MET A 277 -26.19 -18.92 -31.16
CA MET A 277 -25.28 -17.80 -30.97
C MET A 277 -26.02 -16.47 -30.81
N GLU A 278 -27.07 -16.22 -31.60
CA GLU A 278 -27.90 -15.01 -31.45
C GLU A 278 -28.59 -14.98 -30.09
N THR A 279 -29.17 -16.11 -29.65
CA THR A 279 -29.77 -16.23 -28.32
C THR A 279 -28.74 -16.03 -27.21
N ALA A 280 -27.53 -16.56 -27.37
CA ALA A 280 -26.45 -16.36 -26.41
C ALA A 280 -26.02 -14.88 -26.34
N ASN A 281 -25.91 -14.20 -27.48
CA ASN A 281 -25.60 -12.77 -27.54
C ASN A 281 -26.70 -11.93 -26.88
N GLN A 282 -27.97 -12.21 -27.17
CA GLN A 282 -29.09 -11.52 -26.52
C GLN A 282 -29.08 -11.71 -25.00
N ARG A 283 -28.78 -12.92 -24.52
CA ARG A 283 -28.61 -13.20 -23.08
C ARG A 283 -27.42 -12.46 -22.48
N ALA A 284 -26.30 -12.38 -23.19
CA ALA A 284 -25.12 -11.64 -22.75
C ALA A 284 -25.44 -10.14 -22.62
N THR A 285 -26.05 -9.52 -23.63
CA THR A 285 -26.47 -8.11 -23.59
C THR A 285 -27.49 -7.84 -22.48
N ALA A 286 -28.46 -8.75 -22.28
CA ALA A 286 -29.42 -8.63 -21.19
C ALA A 286 -28.75 -8.72 -19.80
N ALA A 287 -27.76 -9.61 -19.66
CA ALA A 287 -26.98 -9.75 -18.42
C ALA A 287 -26.11 -8.52 -18.15
N GLU A 288 -25.49 -7.93 -19.18
CA GLU A 288 -24.76 -6.67 -19.08
C GLU A 288 -25.68 -5.52 -18.65
N ALA A 289 -26.85 -5.38 -19.28
CA ALA A 289 -27.81 -4.35 -18.89
C ALA A 289 -28.34 -4.52 -17.45
N ASP A 290 -28.55 -5.76 -16.99
CA ASP A 290 -28.93 -6.04 -15.60
C ASP A 290 -27.77 -5.72 -14.62
N ARG A 291 -26.54 -6.07 -14.98
CA ARG A 291 -25.34 -5.72 -14.21
C ARG A 291 -25.20 -4.21 -14.08
N ASP A 292 -25.33 -3.47 -15.17
CA ASP A 292 -25.15 -2.02 -15.18
C ASP A 292 -26.25 -1.33 -14.35
N LYS A 293 -27.49 -1.83 -14.40
CA LYS A 293 -28.57 -1.38 -13.50
C LYS A 293 -28.24 -1.62 -12.02
N LYS A 294 -27.68 -2.79 -11.68
CA LYS A 294 -27.29 -3.13 -10.30
C LYS A 294 -26.12 -2.26 -9.82
N VAL A 295 -25.14 -2.01 -10.68
CA VAL A 295 -24.01 -1.10 -10.39
C VAL A 295 -24.54 0.30 -10.11
N LYS A 296 -25.37 0.84 -11.00
CA LYS A 296 -25.98 2.17 -10.80
C LYS A 296 -26.80 2.26 -9.52
N ALA A 297 -27.63 1.26 -9.23
CA ALA A 297 -28.40 1.22 -7.98
C ALA A 297 -27.51 1.17 -6.74
N ALA A 298 -26.36 0.48 -6.80
CA ALA A 298 -25.39 0.46 -5.73
C ALA A 298 -24.67 1.82 -5.56
N GLU A 299 -24.32 2.48 -6.66
CA GLU A 299 -23.73 3.83 -6.67
C GLU A 299 -24.69 4.87 -6.09
N ASP A 300 -25.96 4.85 -6.50
CA ASP A 300 -27.01 5.73 -5.98
C ASP A 300 -27.22 5.52 -4.47
N LYS A 301 -27.23 4.25 -4.02
CA LYS A 301 -27.32 3.91 -2.60
C LYS A 301 -26.10 4.41 -1.82
N ALA A 302 -24.90 4.19 -2.32
CA ALA A 302 -23.66 4.67 -1.69
C ALA A 302 -23.65 6.20 -1.59
N THR A 303 -24.07 6.90 -2.64
CA THR A 303 -24.19 8.36 -2.67
C THR A 303 -25.19 8.87 -1.62
N ALA A 304 -26.34 8.20 -1.48
CA ALA A 304 -27.33 8.53 -0.47
C ALA A 304 -26.82 8.30 0.96
N GLU A 305 -26.08 7.21 1.21
CA GLU A 305 -25.47 6.92 2.50
C GLU A 305 -24.39 7.94 2.87
N ILE A 306 -23.54 8.34 1.92
CA ILE A 306 -22.53 9.41 2.11
C ILE A 306 -23.22 10.73 2.46
N ARG A 307 -24.30 11.09 1.75
CA ARG A 307 -25.07 12.31 2.03
C ARG A 307 -25.62 12.31 3.46
N LYS A 308 -26.24 11.20 3.87
CA LYS A 308 -26.78 11.04 5.23
C LYS A 308 -25.69 11.10 6.30
N ALA A 309 -24.51 10.52 6.02
CA ALA A 309 -23.37 10.58 6.93
C ALA A 309 -22.85 12.02 7.10
N ASN A 310 -22.76 12.78 6.00
CA ASN A 310 -22.37 14.19 6.03
C ASN A 310 -23.39 15.06 6.78
N GLU A 311 -24.69 14.86 6.54
CA GLU A 311 -25.75 15.57 7.29
C GLU A 311 -25.68 15.28 8.80
N LEU A 312 -25.41 14.03 9.19
CA LEU A 312 -25.20 13.67 10.59
C LEU A 312 -23.94 14.32 11.17
N ALA A 313 -22.85 14.37 10.39
CA ALA A 313 -21.62 15.03 10.79
C ALA A 313 -21.85 16.53 11.04
N ASP A 314 -22.53 17.22 10.12
CA ASP A 314 -22.88 18.64 10.24
C ASP A 314 -23.76 18.90 11.47
N GLN A 315 -24.73 18.03 11.75
CA GLN A 315 -25.55 18.12 12.97
C GLN A 315 -24.71 17.97 14.24
N ARG A 316 -23.73 17.06 14.25
CA ARG A 316 -22.83 16.88 15.39
C ARG A 316 -21.90 18.07 15.60
N VAL A 317 -21.40 18.67 14.51
CA VAL A 317 -20.60 19.89 14.56
C VAL A 317 -21.43 21.03 15.14
N LYS A 318 -22.63 21.28 14.60
CA LYS A 318 -23.53 22.32 15.14
C LYS A 318 -23.86 22.11 16.62
N ALA A 319 -24.17 20.88 17.02
CA ALA A 319 -24.45 20.57 18.42
C ALA A 319 -23.23 20.81 19.32
N ALA A 320 -22.02 20.52 18.84
CA ALA A 320 -20.78 20.79 19.55
C ALA A 320 -20.50 22.30 19.65
N GLU A 321 -20.72 23.05 18.57
CA GLU A 321 -20.60 24.52 18.55
C GLU A 321 -21.59 25.18 19.52
N ASP A 322 -22.86 24.76 19.50
CA ASP A 322 -23.90 25.26 20.43
C ASP A 322 -23.54 24.95 21.88
N LYS A 323 -23.00 23.76 22.15
CA LYS A 323 -22.53 23.38 23.48
C LYS A 323 -21.36 24.25 23.92
N ALA A 324 -20.36 24.42 23.06
CA ALA A 324 -19.20 25.27 23.33
C ALA A 324 -19.61 26.73 23.57
N ALA A 325 -20.53 27.27 22.76
CA ALA A 325 -21.05 28.61 22.94
C ALA A 325 -21.76 28.80 24.30
N LYS A 326 -22.55 27.80 24.75
CA LYS A 326 -23.19 27.80 26.08
C LYS A 326 -22.16 27.74 27.20
N GLU A 327 -21.12 26.90 27.08
CA GLU A 327 -20.05 26.78 28.07
C GLU A 327 -19.22 28.08 28.18
N ILE A 328 -18.88 28.70 27.04
CA ILE A 328 -18.19 30.00 26.99
C ILE A 328 -19.04 31.08 27.67
N LYS A 329 -20.34 31.13 27.37
CA LYS A 329 -21.25 32.08 28.01
C LYS A 329 -21.31 31.88 29.53
N ALA A 330 -21.48 30.64 30.00
CA ALA A 330 -21.49 30.33 31.42
C ALA A 330 -20.17 30.69 32.12
N ALA A 331 -19.03 30.43 31.47
CA ALA A 331 -17.71 30.80 31.98
C ALA A 331 -17.55 32.32 32.09
N ASN A 332 -18.00 33.08 31.09
CA ASN A 332 -17.99 34.54 31.11
C ASN A 332 -18.90 35.11 32.21
N ASP A 333 -20.11 34.56 32.36
CA ASP A 333 -21.04 34.97 33.42
C ASP A 333 -20.43 34.71 34.82
N ALA A 334 -19.80 33.55 35.02
CA ALA A 334 -19.09 33.23 36.26
C ALA A 334 -17.88 34.15 36.51
N ALA A 335 -17.10 34.47 35.47
CA ALA A 335 -15.99 35.40 35.56
C ALA A 335 -16.48 36.80 35.95
N ASN A 336 -17.53 37.31 35.32
CA ASN A 336 -18.15 38.58 35.65
C ASN A 336 -18.69 38.63 37.09
N GLN A 337 -19.27 37.53 37.58
CA GLN A 337 -19.73 37.43 38.96
C GLN A 337 -18.57 37.46 39.96
N ARG A 338 -17.44 36.81 39.64
CA ARG A 338 -16.21 36.87 40.46
C ARG A 338 -15.65 38.28 40.51
N VAL A 339 -15.60 38.99 39.38
CA VAL A 339 -15.17 40.40 39.32
C VAL A 339 -16.07 41.27 40.20
N LYS A 340 -17.39 41.18 40.06
CA LYS A 340 -18.35 41.92 40.91
C LYS A 340 -18.15 41.64 42.40
N THR A 341 -17.91 40.39 42.76
CA THR A 341 -17.67 40.00 44.17
C THR A 341 -16.36 40.58 44.68
N ALA A 342 -15.28 40.50 43.88
CA ALA A 342 -13.98 41.07 44.22
C ALA A 342 -14.04 42.60 44.35
N GLU A 343 -14.79 43.28 43.48
CA GLU A 343 -15.03 44.72 43.56
C GLU A 343 -15.78 45.08 44.86
N ALA A 344 -16.85 44.36 45.20
CA ALA A 344 -17.59 44.59 46.43
C ALA A 344 -16.72 44.36 47.69
N ASP A 345 -15.89 43.32 47.69
CA ASP A 345 -14.96 43.05 48.79
C ASP A 345 -13.84 44.10 48.88
N ARG A 346 -13.33 44.56 47.74
CA ARG A 346 -12.37 45.67 47.68
C ARG A 346 -13.00 46.93 48.28
N ASP A 347 -14.22 47.27 47.87
CA ASP A 347 -14.90 48.49 48.33
C ASP A 347 -15.20 48.42 49.84
N LYS A 348 -15.58 47.24 50.36
CA LYS A 348 -15.70 47.00 51.82
C LYS A 348 -14.36 47.20 52.55
N LYS A 349 -13.26 46.68 52.00
CA LYS A 349 -11.91 46.85 52.59
C LYS A 349 -11.46 48.30 52.57
N VAL A 350 -11.71 49.02 51.47
CA VAL A 350 -11.42 50.46 51.35
C VAL A 350 -12.23 51.24 52.37
N LYS A 351 -13.53 50.94 52.51
CA LYS A 351 -14.37 51.58 53.53
C LYS A 351 -13.84 51.32 54.94
N ALA A 352 -13.55 50.07 55.29
CA ALA A 352 -13.02 49.73 56.60
C ALA A 352 -11.66 50.40 56.87
N ALA A 353 -10.79 50.50 55.86
CA ALA A 353 -9.51 51.21 55.99
C ALA A 353 -9.71 52.72 56.21
N ASN A 354 -10.67 53.34 55.52
CA ASN A 354 -11.02 54.74 55.71
C ASN A 354 -11.60 55.00 57.10
N ASP A 355 -12.55 54.16 57.55
CA ASP A 355 -13.14 54.24 58.89
C ASP A 355 -12.07 54.09 59.98
N ALA A 356 -11.12 53.16 59.80
CA ALA A 356 -9.99 52.98 60.71
C ALA A 356 -9.04 54.18 60.71
N ALA A 357 -8.78 54.79 59.54
CA ALA A 357 -7.96 55.98 59.42
C ALA A 357 -8.63 57.19 60.10
N GLU A 358 -9.94 57.33 60.01
CA GLU A 358 -10.69 58.38 60.69
C GLU A 358 -10.69 58.18 62.22
N ALA A 359 -10.91 56.95 62.69
CA ALA A 359 -10.80 56.62 64.11
C ALA A 359 -9.39 56.91 64.66
N ALA A 360 -8.34 56.58 63.90
CA ALA A 360 -6.96 56.87 64.29
C ALA A 360 -6.67 58.39 64.33
N ARG A 361 -7.26 59.18 63.42
CA ARG A 361 -7.17 60.65 63.48
C ARG A 361 -7.84 61.19 64.73
N LYS A 362 -9.05 60.71 65.05
CA LYS A 362 -9.78 61.11 66.26
C LYS A 362 -9.00 60.78 67.55
N ASP A 363 -8.47 59.56 67.67
CA ASP A 363 -7.63 59.16 68.81
C ASP A 363 -6.36 60.02 68.91
N ARG A 364 -5.72 60.33 67.77
CA ARG A 364 -4.58 61.26 67.75
C ARG A 364 -4.99 62.65 68.22
N ASP A 365 -6.09 63.19 67.73
CA ASP A 365 -6.55 64.54 68.10
C ASP A 365 -6.92 64.62 69.59
N GLU A 366 -7.55 63.57 70.14
CA GLU A 366 -7.81 63.43 71.58
C GLU A 366 -6.50 63.37 72.39
N LYS A 367 -5.51 62.58 71.95
CA LYS A 367 -4.19 62.51 72.59
C LYS A 367 -3.42 63.82 72.52
N VAL A 368 -3.48 64.54 71.41
CA VAL A 368 -2.87 65.87 71.25
C VAL A 368 -3.58 66.88 72.15
N GLY A 369 -4.91 66.83 72.26
CA GLY A 369 -5.68 67.66 73.19
C GLY A 369 -5.32 67.39 74.65
N ALA A 370 -5.20 66.11 75.03
CA ALA A 370 -4.78 65.70 76.38
C ALA A 370 -3.33 66.13 76.70
N ALA A 371 -2.42 65.99 75.73
CA ALA A 371 -1.05 66.47 75.86
C ALA A 371 -0.99 67.99 76.01
N GLY A 372 -1.78 68.74 75.23
CA GLY A 372 -1.90 70.20 75.38
C GLY A 372 -2.41 70.61 76.76
N ALA A 373 -3.42 69.93 77.29
CA ALA A 373 -3.93 70.18 78.63
C ALA A 373 -2.91 69.83 79.73
N ALA A 374 -2.14 68.75 79.55
CA ALA A 374 -1.07 68.38 80.48
C ALA A 374 0.08 69.41 80.48
N THR A 375 0.47 69.92 79.31
CA THR A 375 1.46 71.00 79.21
C THR A 375 0.97 72.27 79.89
N ALA A 376 -0.29 72.68 79.67
CA ALA A 376 -0.86 73.85 80.32
C ALA A 376 -0.90 73.72 81.86
N ARG A 377 -1.22 72.52 82.37
CA ARG A 377 -1.14 72.23 83.82
C ARG A 377 0.28 72.31 84.34
N ALA A 378 1.25 71.73 83.63
CA ALA A 378 2.65 71.78 84.02
C ALA A 378 3.20 73.22 84.03
N GLU A 379 2.78 74.07 83.08
CA GLU A 379 3.12 75.50 83.07
C GLU A 379 2.50 76.24 84.26
N GLN A 380 1.25 75.92 84.61
CA GLN A 380 0.58 76.48 85.77
C GLN A 380 1.23 76.04 87.10
N ASP A 381 1.58 74.76 87.22
CA ASP A 381 2.29 74.21 88.39
C ASP A 381 3.68 74.85 88.53
N ALA A 382 4.40 75.05 87.42
CA ALA A 382 5.68 75.75 87.41
C ALA A 382 5.55 77.23 87.81
N ALA A 383 4.46 77.90 87.42
CA ALA A 383 4.17 79.26 87.85
C ALA A 383 3.90 79.33 89.36
N ASN A 384 3.09 78.42 89.89
CA ASN A 384 2.81 78.33 91.32
C ASN A 384 4.08 78.04 92.12
N ALA A 385 4.90 77.08 91.68
CA ALA A 385 6.16 76.76 92.32
C ALA A 385 7.14 77.95 92.34
N ARG A 386 7.16 78.80 91.30
CA ARG A 386 7.96 80.03 91.29
C ARG A 386 7.48 81.04 92.34
N THR A 387 6.17 81.19 92.51
CA THR A 387 5.58 82.05 93.55
C THR A 387 5.93 81.54 94.96
N GLU A 388 5.76 80.23 95.21
CA GLU A 388 6.13 79.61 96.50
C GLU A 388 7.62 79.76 96.80
N LEU A 389 8.48 79.59 95.79
CA LEU A 389 9.93 79.76 95.93
C LEU A 389 10.31 81.24 96.16
N GLY A 390 9.51 82.18 95.65
CA GLY A 390 9.60 83.60 95.97
C GLY A 390 9.33 83.87 97.46
N LEU A 391 8.20 83.37 97.98
CA LEU A 391 7.83 83.49 99.39
C LEU A 391 8.87 82.82 100.31
N ALA A 392 9.33 81.62 99.97
CA ALA A 392 10.36 80.92 100.75
C ALA A 392 11.70 81.67 100.79
N ARG A 393 12.04 82.43 99.73
CA ARG A 393 13.23 83.29 99.72
C ARG A 393 13.06 84.49 100.65
N GLU A 394 11.88 85.11 100.66
CA GLU A 394 11.55 86.22 101.56
C GLU A 394 11.63 85.77 103.03
N ASP A 395 11.06 84.61 103.35
CA ASP A 395 11.15 84.00 104.69
C ASP A 395 12.60 83.70 105.07
N LEU A 396 13.40 83.14 104.14
CA LEU A 396 14.82 82.88 104.40
C LEU A 396 15.61 84.17 104.68
N THR A 397 15.31 85.27 103.97
CA THR A 397 15.92 86.57 104.28
C THR A 397 15.50 87.11 105.64
N ALA A 398 14.23 86.95 106.03
CA ALA A 398 13.75 87.33 107.37
C ALA A 398 14.44 86.52 108.46
N VAL A 399 14.52 85.19 108.32
CA VAL A 399 15.21 84.31 109.26
C VAL A 399 16.70 84.65 109.38
N ARG A 400 17.37 84.98 108.26
CA ARG A 400 18.78 85.42 108.31
C ARG A 400 18.96 86.73 109.09
N ALA A 401 18.03 87.67 108.94
CA ALA A 401 18.05 88.92 109.71
C ALA A 401 17.82 88.65 111.21
N GLU A 402 16.92 87.74 111.56
CA GLU A 402 16.70 87.31 112.95
C GLU A 402 17.92 86.62 113.55
N VAL A 403 18.56 85.71 112.81
CA VAL A 403 19.79 85.03 113.25
C VAL A 403 20.93 86.03 113.50
N GLN A 404 21.09 87.04 112.63
CA GLN A 404 22.08 88.09 112.87
C GLN A 404 21.75 88.90 114.13
N ASN A 405 20.48 89.24 114.35
CA ASN A 405 20.05 89.98 115.53
C ASN A 405 20.26 89.17 116.83
N VAL A 406 19.95 87.87 116.80
CA VAL A 406 20.22 86.94 117.92
C VAL A 406 21.72 86.84 118.19
N ARG A 407 22.55 86.77 117.14
CA ARG A 407 24.01 86.75 117.29
C ARG A 407 24.53 88.02 117.97
N THR A 408 24.07 89.19 117.57
CA THR A 408 24.46 90.46 118.22
C THR A 408 24.06 90.48 119.70
N LYS A 409 22.83 90.05 120.02
CA LYS A 409 22.36 89.94 121.42
C LYS A 409 23.19 88.94 122.23
N LEU A 410 23.59 87.82 121.62
CA LEU A 410 24.43 86.82 122.29
C LEU A 410 25.84 87.37 122.55
N GLU A 411 26.43 88.11 121.61
CA GLU A 411 27.73 88.78 121.79
C GLU A 411 27.67 89.82 122.93
N GLU A 412 26.56 90.57 123.05
CA GLU A 412 26.31 91.49 124.16
C GLU A 412 26.14 90.77 125.51
N GLU A 413 25.40 89.66 125.57
CA GLU A 413 25.23 88.85 126.79
C GLU A 413 26.57 88.20 127.22
N VAL A 414 27.36 87.71 126.26
CA VAL A 414 28.71 87.20 126.52
C VAL A 414 29.57 88.30 127.13
N GLY A 415 29.53 89.51 126.58
CA GLY A 415 30.19 90.69 127.14
C GLY A 415 29.77 91.01 128.58
N ARG A 416 28.47 90.91 128.88
CA ARG A 416 27.95 91.09 130.25
C ARG A 416 28.43 89.98 131.20
N THR A 417 28.44 88.72 130.78
CA THR A 417 28.97 87.62 131.62
C THR A 417 30.48 87.69 131.84
N THR A 418 31.26 88.22 130.90
CA THR A 418 32.68 88.50 131.14
C THR A 418 32.86 89.61 132.17
N GLY A 419 32.08 90.69 132.10
CA GLY A 419 32.08 91.75 133.12
C GLY A 419 31.72 91.21 134.51
N PHE A 420 30.65 90.40 134.61
CA PHE A 420 30.28 89.78 135.89
C PHE A 420 31.36 88.84 136.46
N ARG A 421 32.17 88.17 135.62
CA ARG A 421 33.29 87.35 136.10
C ARG A 421 34.43 88.19 136.66
N GLU A 422 34.73 89.33 136.04
CA GLU A 422 35.74 90.27 136.52
C GLU A 422 35.32 90.92 137.84
N ASP A 423 34.04 91.30 137.96
CA ASP A 423 33.47 91.81 139.21
C ASP A 423 33.51 90.75 140.33
N LEU A 424 33.16 89.50 140.03
CA LEU A 424 33.24 88.38 140.99
C LEU A 424 34.68 88.07 141.43
N ALA A 425 35.66 88.21 140.54
CA ALA A 425 37.07 88.10 140.88
C ALA A 425 37.51 89.22 141.83
N THR A 426 37.06 90.45 141.57
CA THR A 426 37.31 91.62 142.43
C THR A 426 36.69 91.43 143.82
N VAL A 427 35.41 91.08 143.90
CA VAL A 427 34.71 90.85 145.19
C VAL A 427 35.35 89.70 145.99
N ARG A 428 35.81 88.63 145.32
CA ARG A 428 36.53 87.54 146.01
C ARG A 428 37.88 87.98 146.56
N ALA A 429 38.58 88.88 145.88
CA ALA A 429 39.84 89.44 146.36
C ALA A 429 39.61 90.35 147.56
N GLU A 430 38.59 91.21 147.52
CA GLU A 430 38.19 92.09 148.62
C GLU A 430 37.75 91.30 149.86
N LEU A 431 36.92 90.27 149.68
CA LEU A 431 36.45 89.42 150.78
C LEU A 431 37.60 88.67 151.47
N LYS A 432 38.57 88.16 150.71
CA LYS A 432 39.78 87.52 151.27
C LYS A 432 40.64 88.51 152.05
N ALA A 433 40.77 89.74 151.56
CA ALA A 433 41.51 90.79 152.25
C ALA A 433 40.82 91.19 153.57
N GLU A 434 39.49 91.28 153.58
CA GLU A 434 38.71 91.62 154.77
C GLU A 434 38.74 90.50 155.83
N GLN A 435 38.64 89.23 155.41
CA GLN A 435 38.76 88.07 156.31
C GLN A 435 40.15 88.02 156.98
N ALA A 436 41.23 88.22 156.21
CA ALA A 436 42.58 88.28 156.76
C ALA A 436 42.77 89.48 157.72
N GLY A 437 42.05 90.58 157.53
CA GLY A 437 42.04 91.72 158.45
C GLY A 437 41.35 91.37 159.78
N ARG A 438 40.15 90.79 159.72
CA ARG A 438 39.37 90.43 160.92
C ARG A 438 40.07 89.36 161.76
N GLU A 439 40.77 88.40 161.15
CA GLU A 439 41.56 87.40 161.87
C GLU A 439 42.71 88.03 162.67
N ARG A 440 43.45 88.98 162.08
CA ARG A 440 44.50 89.72 162.80
C ARG A 440 43.93 90.54 163.95
N ASP A 441 42.78 91.19 163.75
CA ASP A 441 42.13 91.99 164.79
C ASP A 441 41.62 91.11 165.94
N ALA A 442 41.07 89.93 165.64
CA ALA A 442 40.64 88.97 166.65
C ALA A 442 41.81 88.38 167.45
N GLU A 443 42.94 88.11 166.79
CA GLU A 443 44.17 87.63 167.44
C GLU A 443 44.80 88.71 168.33
N ALA A 444 44.83 89.96 167.86
CA ALA A 444 45.27 91.12 168.65
C ALA A 444 44.36 91.37 169.86
N ALA A 445 43.04 91.21 169.72
CA ALA A 445 42.09 91.36 170.83
C ALA A 445 42.26 90.26 171.89
N ARG A 446 42.54 89.01 171.48
CA ARG A 446 42.82 87.89 172.39
C ARG A 446 44.11 88.10 173.18
N ALA A 447 45.17 88.56 172.51
CA ALA A 447 46.44 88.88 173.17
C ALA A 447 46.26 89.97 174.24
N ARG A 448 45.49 91.04 173.94
CA ARG A 448 45.18 92.11 174.90
C ARG A 448 44.35 91.63 176.10
N LEU A 449 43.43 90.70 175.89
CA LEU A 449 42.61 90.11 176.97
C LEU A 449 43.43 89.21 177.90
N GLU A 450 44.37 88.43 177.35
CA GLU A 450 45.32 87.64 178.13
C GLU A 450 46.25 88.53 178.95
N GLU A 451 46.79 89.59 178.35
CA GLU A 451 47.64 90.57 179.03
C GLU A 451 46.90 91.28 180.16
N ALA A 452 45.66 91.72 179.92
CA ALA A 452 44.81 92.32 180.94
C ALA A 452 44.51 91.33 182.08
N ARG A 453 44.21 90.06 181.79
CA ARG A 453 43.99 89.03 182.82
C ARG A 453 45.23 88.81 183.68
N ALA A 454 46.40 88.67 183.06
CA ALA A 454 47.67 88.52 183.77
C ALA A 454 47.98 89.72 184.67
N GLU A 455 47.69 90.95 184.22
CA GLU A 455 47.86 92.14 185.04
C GLU A 455 46.86 92.20 186.21
N THR A 456 45.61 91.77 185.97
CA THR A 456 44.60 91.74 187.03
C THR A 456 44.98 90.73 188.12
N GLU A 457 45.49 89.55 187.75
CA GLU A 457 45.97 88.53 188.70
C GLU A 457 47.17 89.03 189.52
N ARG A 458 48.11 89.75 188.90
CA ARG A 458 49.24 90.40 189.61
C ARG A 458 48.74 91.41 190.64
N ARG A 459 47.78 92.25 190.27
CA ARG A 459 47.20 93.25 191.20
C ARG A 459 46.44 92.59 192.34
N VAL A 460 45.72 91.49 192.08
CA VAL A 460 45.01 90.74 193.12
C VAL A 460 45.98 90.10 194.11
N THR A 461 47.09 89.53 193.64
CA THR A 461 48.14 88.96 194.51
C THR A 461 48.90 90.04 195.30
N GLU A 462 49.15 91.19 194.70
CA GLU A 462 49.77 92.34 195.37
C GLU A 462 48.86 92.93 196.46
N VAL A 463 47.56 93.06 196.18
CA VAL A 463 46.56 93.53 197.17
C VAL A 463 46.36 92.51 198.29
N SER A 464 46.38 91.20 198.02
CA SER A 464 46.30 90.20 199.09
C SER A 464 47.54 90.24 199.99
N ALA A 465 48.73 90.37 199.40
CA ALA A 465 49.97 90.49 200.15
C ALA A 465 50.02 91.76 201.02
N LEU A 466 49.54 92.91 200.50
CA LEU A 466 49.42 94.15 201.26
C LEU A 466 48.42 94.03 202.41
N LYS A 467 47.30 93.34 202.19
CA LYS A 467 46.26 93.13 203.20
C LYS A 467 46.73 92.20 204.32
N ASP A 468 47.48 91.14 203.98
CA ASP A 468 48.07 90.23 204.96
C ASP A 468 49.19 90.91 205.77
N ALA A 469 50.00 91.77 205.12
CA ALA A 469 50.99 92.60 205.80
C ALA A 469 50.34 93.61 206.76
N GLN A 470 49.26 94.29 206.36
CA GLN A 470 48.51 95.21 207.23
C GLN A 470 47.85 94.50 208.40
N LEU A 471 47.31 93.28 208.21
CA LEU A 471 46.74 92.48 209.28
C LEU A 471 47.80 91.95 210.26
N ALA A 472 49.02 91.68 209.78
CA ALA A 472 50.14 91.32 210.65
C ALA A 472 50.64 92.53 211.47
N ASP A 473 50.70 93.71 210.86
CA ASP A 473 51.10 94.95 211.53
C ASP A 473 50.09 95.35 212.60
N LEU A 474 48.79 95.33 212.29
CA LEU A 474 47.73 95.61 213.27
C LEU A 474 47.71 94.61 214.44
N ARG A 475 48.03 93.34 214.21
CA ARG A 475 48.18 92.35 215.29
C ARG A 475 49.41 92.60 216.16
N THR A 476 50.45 93.20 215.60
CA THR A 476 51.66 93.59 216.35
C THR A 476 51.38 94.82 217.19
N GLN A 477 50.65 95.81 216.64
CA GLN A 477 50.21 96.99 217.36
C GLN A 477 49.23 96.65 218.51
N LEU A 478 48.34 95.67 218.31
CA LEU A 478 47.42 95.23 219.36
C LEU A 478 48.14 94.56 220.54
N ARG A 479 49.20 93.77 220.28
CA ARG A 479 50.03 93.19 221.35
C ARG A 479 50.86 94.24 222.09
N ALA A 480 51.33 95.26 221.39
CA ALA A 480 52.04 96.36 222.04
C ALA A 480 51.12 97.20 222.95
N ALA A 481 49.83 97.31 222.60
CA ALA A 481 48.84 97.98 223.45
C ALA A 481 48.48 97.14 224.70
N ASP A 482 48.36 95.82 224.57
CA ASP A 482 48.13 94.91 225.71
C ASP A 482 49.34 94.90 226.68
N ASP A 483 50.58 95.01 226.17
CA ASP A 483 51.79 95.01 227.00
C ASP A 483 52.03 96.35 227.76
N GLU A 484 51.46 97.48 227.31
CA GLU A 484 51.53 98.74 228.06
C GLU A 484 50.44 98.86 229.13
N ASP A 485 49.25 98.30 228.91
CA ASP A 485 48.20 98.21 229.93
C ASP A 485 48.67 97.37 231.15
N GLU A 486 49.51 96.34 230.93
CA GLU A 486 50.15 95.59 232.03
C GLU A 486 51.23 96.38 232.81
N ARG A 487 51.84 97.44 232.24
CA ARG A 487 52.83 98.25 232.98
C ARG A 487 52.22 99.27 233.91
N THR A 488 50.99 99.70 233.65
CA THR A 488 50.20 100.54 234.56
C THR A 488 49.83 99.84 235.88
N GLU A 489 50.02 98.53 236.02
CA GLU A 489 49.69 97.78 237.24
C GLU A 489 50.89 97.42 238.14
N ARG A 490 52.14 97.71 237.79
CA ARG A 490 53.31 97.38 238.63
C ARG A 490 54.44 98.42 238.63
N GLN A 491 54.19 99.62 239.18
CA GLN A 491 55.07 100.50 239.99
C GLN A 491 54.55 101.93 239.96
#